data_AF-A0A8S9NLH3-F1
#
_entry.id   AF-A0A8S9NLH3-F1
#
_cell.length_a   1.000
_cell.length_b   1.000
_cell.length_c   1.000
_cell.angle_alpha   90.00
_cell.angle_beta   90.00
_cell.angle_gamma   90.00
#
_symmetry.space_group_name_H-M   'P 1'
#
loop_
_entity.id
_entity.type
_entity.pdbx_description
1 polymer ?
#
loop_
_entity_poly.entity_id
_entity_poly.type
_entity_poly.pdbx_seq_one_letter_code
_entity_poly.pdbx_strand_id
1 'polypeptide(L)'
;SREKMQACCGGTSMGSLQQPARVQGPVFAPIISPVTKFSQQLKLSFPRPCPSLFLRKSSVFESRASSVSAPDVETTSNEIPFEDYGRREVDPEVDDIITKEKNRQFRSLELIASENFTSRAVMETVGSCLTNKYSEGLPGKRYYGGNEFIDQLETLCQNRALATFRLDSTKWGVNVQPLSGSPANFAVYTAILKPHDRIMGLDLPHGGHLSHGFMTAKRRVSGTSIYFESMPYRLDESTGIVDYDMLEKTAVLFRPKLIIAGASAYSRDFDYPRMRKIADSVGAFLMMDMAHISGLVAASVVADPFEYCDIVTTTTHKSLRGPRGGMIFFKKDPVNGVELESAINNAVFPGLQGGPHNHTIGGLAVCLKHAQSPEFKAYQKRVVANCRSLANRLVELGFKLVSGGSDNHLVLVDLRPLVSSYNLY
;
A
#
# COMPACT_ATOMS: atom_id res chain seq x y z
N SER A 1 53.40 -29.88 -36.44
CA SER A 1 53.10 -30.80 -37.55
C SER A 1 51.60 -30.79 -37.80
N ARG A 2 51.19 -30.30 -38.98
CA ARG A 2 49.84 -30.37 -39.63
C ARG A 2 48.66 -29.72 -38.88
N GLU A 3 47.70 -29.03 -39.47
CA GLU A 3 47.39 -28.58 -40.84
C GLU A 3 46.26 -27.52 -40.73
N LYS A 4 46.22 -26.59 -41.69
CA LYS A 4 45.19 -25.54 -41.85
C LYS A 4 43.96 -26.08 -42.59
N MET A 5 42.78 -25.49 -42.38
CA MET A 5 41.95 -25.01 -43.50
C MET A 5 40.86 -24.01 -43.08
N GLN A 6 40.83 -22.88 -43.80
CA GLN A 6 39.76 -21.87 -43.87
C GLN A 6 38.62 -22.34 -44.79
N ALA A 7 37.42 -21.76 -44.64
CA ALA A 7 36.46 -21.63 -45.73
C ALA A 7 35.68 -20.31 -45.62
N CYS A 8 35.38 -19.75 -46.79
CA CYS A 8 35.15 -18.34 -47.08
C CYS A 8 33.68 -17.89 -47.12
N CYS A 9 33.51 -16.57 -47.03
CA CYS A 9 32.31 -15.81 -47.38
C CYS A 9 31.96 -15.90 -48.88
N GLY A 10 30.66 -15.82 -49.19
CA GLY A 10 30.12 -15.50 -50.50
C GLY A 10 28.73 -14.89 -50.35
N GLY A 11 28.59 -13.61 -50.72
CA GLY A 11 27.30 -12.91 -50.76
C GLY A 11 26.66 -12.97 -52.14
N THR A 12 25.34 -12.86 -52.19
CA THR A 12 24.61 -12.44 -53.40
C THR A 12 23.26 -11.84 -52.99
N SER A 13 22.98 -10.64 -53.48
CA SER A 13 21.70 -9.93 -53.34
C SER A 13 20.78 -10.26 -54.52
N MET A 14 19.45 -10.18 -54.30
CA MET A 14 18.44 -9.49 -55.15
C MET A 14 17.02 -10.02 -54.90
N GLY A 15 16.07 -9.09 -54.70
CA GLY A 15 14.81 -9.10 -55.46
C GLY A 15 13.53 -9.69 -54.83
N SER A 16 12.82 -8.85 -54.09
CA SER A 16 11.35 -8.66 -54.04
C SER A 16 10.38 -9.62 -54.79
N LEU A 17 9.32 -10.07 -54.09
CA LEU A 17 7.91 -9.95 -54.52
C LEU A 17 6.95 -10.35 -53.38
N GLN A 18 6.19 -9.38 -52.88
CA GLN A 18 5.01 -9.57 -52.02
C GLN A 18 3.75 -9.69 -52.90
N GLN A 19 2.83 -10.61 -52.58
CA GLN A 19 1.38 -10.38 -52.61
C GLN A 19 0.63 -11.31 -51.63
N PRO A 20 -0.55 -10.89 -51.10
CA PRO A 20 -1.16 -11.47 -49.91
C PRO A 20 -2.33 -12.42 -50.19
N ALA A 21 -2.48 -13.46 -49.38
CA ALA A 21 -3.63 -14.36 -49.38
C ALA A 21 -4.72 -13.88 -48.41
N ARG A 22 -5.94 -13.75 -48.93
CA ARG A 22 -7.21 -13.42 -48.26
C ARG A 22 -7.94 -14.73 -47.94
N VAL A 23 -8.40 -14.95 -46.69
CA VAL A 23 -9.56 -15.82 -46.41
C VAL A 23 -10.38 -15.25 -45.24
N GLN A 24 -11.70 -15.43 -45.40
CA GLN A 24 -12.89 -14.86 -44.77
C GLN A 24 -13.06 -15.06 -43.25
N GLY A 25 -13.67 -14.06 -42.60
CA GLY A 25 -14.28 -14.19 -41.27
C GLY A 25 -15.80 -14.37 -41.36
N PRO A 26 -16.47 -14.89 -40.29
CA PRO A 26 -17.92 -15.07 -40.28
C PRO A 26 -18.64 -13.80 -39.81
N VAL A 27 -19.78 -13.56 -40.44
CA VAL A 27 -20.73 -12.46 -40.21
C VAL A 27 -21.82 -12.93 -39.26
N PHE A 28 -22.12 -12.15 -38.21
CA PHE A 28 -23.36 -12.25 -37.45
C PHE A 28 -24.07 -10.89 -37.46
N ALA A 29 -25.36 -10.91 -37.80
CA ALA A 29 -26.24 -9.75 -37.98
C ALA A 29 -26.89 -9.32 -36.65
N PRO A 30 -27.13 -8.02 -36.41
CA PRO A 30 -28.02 -7.55 -35.36
C PRO A 30 -29.44 -7.26 -35.90
N ILE A 31 -30.43 -7.68 -35.11
CA ILE A 31 -31.86 -7.42 -35.30
C ILE A 31 -32.17 -5.97 -34.91
N ILE A 32 -32.92 -5.24 -35.75
CA ILE A 32 -33.45 -3.89 -35.48
C ILE A 32 -34.99 -3.96 -35.47
N SER A 33 -35.61 -3.32 -34.47
CA SER A 33 -37.01 -2.87 -34.46
C SER A 33 -37.07 -1.44 -33.87
N PRO A 34 -38.03 -0.56 -34.26
CA PRO A 34 -37.71 0.86 -34.38
C PRO A 34 -38.49 1.83 -33.47
N VAL A 35 -37.96 3.07 -33.45
CA VAL A 35 -38.59 4.38 -33.17
C VAL A 35 -38.83 4.80 -31.70
N THR A 36 -38.06 5.79 -31.23
CA THR A 36 -38.59 7.14 -30.95
C THR A 36 -37.50 8.22 -30.93
N LYS A 37 -37.86 9.38 -31.48
CA LYS A 37 -37.06 10.57 -31.81
C LYS A 37 -36.59 11.33 -30.56
N PHE A 38 -35.39 11.93 -30.60
CA PHE A 38 -35.14 13.29 -30.11
C PHE A 38 -33.95 13.95 -30.81
N SER A 39 -33.99 15.28 -30.87
CA SER A 39 -33.39 16.18 -31.85
C SER A 39 -31.89 16.48 -31.70
N GLN A 40 -31.23 16.57 -32.86
CA GLN A 40 -30.09 17.40 -33.27
C GLN A 40 -29.55 18.47 -32.30
N GLN A 41 -28.23 18.49 -32.03
CA GLN A 41 -27.20 19.33 -32.69
C GLN A 41 -25.95 19.51 -31.79
N LEU A 42 -24.79 18.99 -32.19
CA LEU A 42 -23.47 19.46 -31.72
C LEU A 42 -22.47 19.28 -32.86
N LYS A 43 -22.05 20.41 -33.46
CA LYS A 43 -20.98 20.47 -34.48
C LYS A 43 -19.64 20.42 -33.76
N LEU A 44 -18.84 19.38 -34.04
CA LEU A 44 -17.42 19.32 -33.66
C LEU A 44 -16.58 19.89 -34.82
N SER A 45 -15.88 20.99 -34.57
CA SER A 45 -14.90 21.60 -35.47
C SER A 45 -13.48 21.20 -35.06
N PHE A 46 -12.74 20.54 -35.97
CA PHE A 46 -11.33 20.22 -35.84
C PHE A 46 -10.44 21.45 -36.14
N PRO A 47 -9.41 21.76 -35.34
CA PRO A 47 -8.44 22.81 -35.69
C PRO A 47 -7.37 22.29 -36.67
N ARG A 48 -7.02 23.11 -37.66
CA ARG A 48 -5.91 22.90 -38.62
C ARG A 48 -4.56 23.35 -38.00
N PRO A 49 -3.41 22.87 -38.52
CA PRO A 49 -2.10 23.18 -37.95
C PRO A 49 -1.58 24.58 -38.37
N CYS A 50 -0.90 25.26 -37.45
CA CYS A 50 -0.23 26.55 -37.70
C CYS A 50 1.16 26.35 -38.36
N PRO A 51 1.63 27.24 -39.26
CA PRO A 51 2.95 27.12 -39.86
C PRO A 51 4.07 27.69 -38.96
N SER A 52 5.25 27.08 -39.09
CA SER A 52 6.51 27.42 -38.43
C SER A 52 7.02 28.83 -38.79
N LEU A 53 7.49 29.57 -37.79
CA LEU A 53 8.17 30.85 -37.95
C LEU A 53 9.70 30.67 -37.83
N PHE A 54 10.37 31.19 -38.85
CA PHE A 54 11.82 31.20 -39.07
C PHE A 54 12.59 31.91 -37.94
N LEU A 55 13.63 31.24 -37.42
CA LEU A 55 14.67 31.85 -36.59
C LEU A 55 15.67 32.61 -37.47
N ARG A 56 15.71 33.94 -37.35
CA ARG A 56 16.79 34.78 -37.88
C ARG A 56 17.78 35.08 -36.75
N LYS A 57 19.06 34.74 -36.98
CA LYS A 57 20.19 35.13 -36.13
C LYS A 57 20.34 36.64 -36.13
N SER A 58 20.56 37.24 -34.96
CA SER A 58 21.08 38.60 -34.81
C SER A 58 21.99 38.67 -33.58
N SER A 59 23.07 39.41 -33.76
CA SER A 59 24.30 39.49 -32.99
C SER A 59 24.16 40.02 -31.55
N VAL A 60 25.07 39.52 -30.70
CA VAL A 60 25.34 39.96 -29.33
C VAL A 60 25.92 41.37 -29.35
N PHE A 61 25.30 42.29 -28.61
CA PHE A 61 25.91 43.52 -28.11
C PHE A 61 25.49 43.68 -26.64
N GLU A 62 26.49 43.80 -25.76
CA GLU A 62 26.31 44.16 -24.36
C GLU A 62 25.64 45.54 -24.24
N SER A 63 24.52 45.60 -23.52
CA SER A 63 24.01 46.86 -22.99
C SER A 63 23.49 46.66 -21.58
N ARG A 64 23.94 47.54 -20.68
CA ARG A 64 23.64 47.62 -19.24
C ARG A 64 22.13 47.52 -18.98
N ALA A 65 21.77 46.74 -17.95
CA ALA A 65 20.43 46.70 -17.40
C ALA A 65 19.96 48.10 -16.98
N SER A 66 18.98 48.62 -17.70
CA SER A 66 18.16 49.77 -17.30
C SER A 66 17.08 49.26 -16.35
N SER A 67 17.13 49.68 -15.09
CA SER A 67 16.09 49.46 -14.11
C SER A 67 14.85 50.28 -14.50
N VAL A 68 13.93 49.64 -15.24
CA VAL A 68 12.59 50.19 -15.44
C VAL A 68 11.80 49.87 -14.18
N SER A 69 11.59 50.88 -13.34
CA SER A 69 10.66 50.84 -12.22
C SER A 69 9.27 50.53 -12.77
N ALA A 70 8.70 49.40 -12.35
CA ALA A 70 7.28 49.13 -12.58
C ALA A 70 6.46 50.24 -11.89
N PRO A 71 5.38 50.74 -12.51
CA PRO A 71 4.54 51.73 -11.85
C PRO A 71 3.92 51.10 -10.60
N ASP A 72 4.03 51.81 -9.48
CA ASP A 72 3.34 51.48 -8.24
C ASP A 72 1.84 51.39 -8.52
N VAL A 73 1.31 50.16 -8.49
CA VAL A 73 -0.12 49.94 -8.41
C VAL A 73 -0.54 50.39 -7.03
N GLU A 74 -1.15 51.58 -6.93
CA GLU A 74 -1.92 51.98 -5.76
C GLU A 74 -2.98 50.91 -5.49
N THR A 75 -2.64 50.01 -4.58
CA THR A 75 -3.57 49.01 -4.05
C THR A 75 -4.47 49.76 -3.08
N THR A 76 -5.63 50.18 -3.59
CA THR A 76 -6.77 50.49 -2.75
C THR A 76 -7.00 49.29 -1.83
N SER A 77 -6.96 49.55 -0.53
CA SER A 77 -7.12 48.56 0.51
C SER A 77 -8.48 47.87 0.44
N ASN A 78 -8.46 46.55 0.69
CA ASN A 78 -9.55 45.72 1.17
C ASN A 78 -10.61 45.32 0.13
N GLU A 79 -10.37 44.21 -0.56
CA GLU A 79 -11.32 43.10 -0.69
C GLU A 79 -10.61 41.98 -1.46
N ILE A 80 -9.98 41.04 -0.74
CA ILE A 80 -9.82 39.69 -1.29
C ILE A 80 -11.23 39.10 -1.17
N PRO A 81 -11.93 38.75 -2.26
CA PRO A 81 -13.33 38.33 -2.21
C PRO A 81 -13.51 36.90 -1.66
N PHE A 82 -12.53 36.39 -0.92
CA PHE A 82 -12.52 35.03 -0.37
C PHE A 82 -12.55 35.09 1.15
N GLU A 83 -13.76 34.98 1.71
CA GLU A 83 -13.95 34.71 3.13
C GLU A 83 -13.74 33.20 3.37
N ASP A 84 -12.79 32.85 4.23
CA ASP A 84 -12.50 31.47 4.62
C ASP A 84 -13.42 31.07 5.79
N TYR A 85 -14.59 30.54 5.44
CA TYR A 85 -15.60 30.12 6.41
C TYR A 85 -15.27 28.78 7.06
N GLY A 86 -15.62 28.63 8.33
CA GLY A 86 -15.51 27.35 9.03
C GLY A 86 -16.46 26.29 8.45
N ARG A 87 -16.12 25.01 8.61
CA ARG A 87 -16.94 23.87 8.13
C ARG A 87 -18.43 24.00 8.47
N ARG A 88 -18.78 24.41 9.69
CA ARG A 88 -20.18 24.52 10.13
C ARG A 88 -20.97 25.56 9.34
N GLU A 89 -20.32 26.65 8.95
CA GLU A 89 -20.94 27.73 8.20
C GLU A 89 -21.12 27.34 6.73
N VAL A 90 -20.12 26.65 6.16
CA VAL A 90 -20.16 26.16 4.77
C VAL A 90 -21.11 24.97 4.60
N ASP A 91 -21.05 24.00 5.52
CA ASP A 91 -21.71 22.71 5.40
C ASP A 91 -22.20 22.20 6.79
N PRO A 92 -23.35 22.70 7.27
CA PRO A 92 -23.93 22.27 8.54
C PRO A 92 -24.39 20.80 8.53
N GLU A 93 -24.70 20.22 7.36
CA GLU A 93 -25.10 18.82 7.25
C GLU A 93 -23.91 17.90 7.56
N VAL A 94 -22.74 18.19 7.00
CA VAL A 94 -21.51 17.46 7.31
C VAL A 94 -21.07 17.70 8.77
N ASP A 95 -21.25 18.90 9.33
CA ASP A 95 -20.96 19.17 10.74
C ASP A 95 -21.83 18.31 11.69
N ASP A 96 -23.12 18.15 11.37
CA ASP A 96 -24.04 17.30 12.13
C ASP A 96 -23.66 15.82 12.02
N ILE A 97 -23.32 15.32 10.82
CA ILE A 97 -22.85 13.94 10.63
C ILE A 97 -21.60 13.67 11.47
N ILE A 98 -20.61 14.57 11.45
CA ILE A 98 -19.38 14.43 12.25
C ILE A 98 -19.70 14.45 13.75
N THR A 99 -20.64 15.29 14.18
CA THR A 99 -21.09 15.36 15.57
C THR A 99 -21.77 14.05 16.00
N LYS A 100 -22.64 13.48 15.15
CA LYS A 100 -23.29 12.18 15.38
C LYS A 100 -22.28 11.04 15.47
N GLU A 101 -21.29 10.99 14.58
CA GLU A 101 -20.24 9.96 14.63
C GLU A 101 -19.35 10.09 15.87
N LYS A 102 -18.98 11.32 16.26
CA LYS A 102 -18.24 11.56 17.51
C LYS A 102 -19.02 11.03 18.72
N ASN A 103 -20.34 11.26 18.75
CA ASN A 103 -21.21 10.76 19.82
C ASN A 103 -21.34 9.23 19.80
N ARG A 104 -21.42 8.61 18.62
CA ARG A 104 -21.40 7.15 18.48
C ARG A 104 -20.12 6.58 19.08
N GLN A 105 -18.96 7.08 18.68
CA GLN A 105 -17.65 6.63 19.18
C GLN A 105 -17.53 6.77 20.69
N PHE A 106 -17.94 7.92 21.25
CA PHE A 106 -17.87 8.17 22.68
C PHE A 106 -18.74 7.20 23.52
N ARG A 107 -19.84 6.70 22.94
CA ARG A 107 -20.82 5.85 23.63
C ARG A 107 -20.67 4.36 23.31
N SER A 108 -19.69 3.96 22.49
CA SER A 108 -19.55 2.59 22.01
C SER A 108 -18.41 1.84 22.69
N LEU A 109 -18.63 0.56 22.97
CA LEU A 109 -17.54 -0.39 23.21
C LEU A 109 -17.02 -0.86 21.86
N GLU A 110 -15.99 -0.18 21.35
CA GLU A 110 -15.41 -0.48 20.05
C GLU A 110 -14.48 -1.69 20.15
N LEU A 111 -14.96 -2.86 19.68
CA LEU A 111 -14.25 -4.15 19.74
C LEU A 111 -13.79 -4.64 18.36
N ILE A 112 -13.89 -3.81 17.32
CA ILE A 112 -13.34 -4.12 16.01
C ILE A 112 -11.80 -4.03 16.10
N ALA A 113 -11.12 -5.18 15.97
CA ALA A 113 -9.68 -5.31 16.19
C ALA A 113 -8.78 -4.48 15.26
N SER A 114 -9.31 -3.94 14.17
CA SER A 114 -8.60 -3.07 13.22
C SER A 114 -8.82 -1.59 13.47
N GLU A 115 -9.72 -1.21 14.38
CA GLU A 115 -10.02 0.18 14.69
C GLU A 115 -9.18 0.72 15.85
N ASN A 116 -9.04 2.05 15.87
CA ASN A 116 -8.41 2.77 16.96
C ASN A 116 -8.83 4.25 16.94
N PHE A 117 -8.56 4.94 18.04
CA PHE A 117 -8.77 6.38 18.15
C PHE A 117 -7.44 7.11 17.98
N THR A 118 -7.27 7.80 16.85
CA THR A 118 -6.05 8.58 16.58
C THR A 118 -5.94 9.80 17.51
N SER A 119 -4.74 10.37 17.64
CA SER A 119 -4.54 11.51 18.53
C SER A 119 -5.00 12.82 17.89
N ARG A 120 -5.36 13.80 18.73
CA ARG A 120 -5.68 15.17 18.29
C ARG A 120 -4.57 15.78 17.46
N ALA A 121 -3.31 15.63 17.89
CA ALA A 121 -2.15 16.16 17.17
C ALA A 121 -2.01 15.56 15.74
N VAL A 122 -2.34 14.27 15.57
CA VAL A 122 -2.38 13.65 14.24
C VAL A 122 -3.48 14.28 13.40
N MET A 123 -4.71 14.42 13.93
CA MET A 123 -5.83 15.03 13.21
C MET A 123 -5.56 16.48 12.81
N GLU A 124 -4.99 17.29 13.70
CA GLU A 124 -4.61 18.68 13.43
C GLU A 124 -3.59 18.77 12.29
N THR A 125 -2.62 17.83 12.25
CA THR A 125 -1.62 17.80 11.16
C THR A 125 -2.24 17.35 9.83
N VAL A 126 -3.15 16.37 9.86
CA VAL A 126 -3.85 15.87 8.67
C VAL A 126 -4.75 16.95 8.06
N GLY A 127 -5.34 17.83 8.87
CA GLY A 127 -6.15 18.97 8.41
C GLY A 127 -5.37 20.24 8.07
N SER A 128 -4.04 20.16 7.92
CA SER A 128 -3.18 21.34 7.70
C SER A 128 -2.97 21.69 6.22
N CYS A 129 -2.30 22.82 5.97
CA CYS A 129 -1.96 23.33 4.64
C CYS A 129 -1.05 22.40 3.81
N LEU A 130 -0.47 21.36 4.42
CA LEU A 130 0.32 20.36 3.72
C LEU A 130 -0.45 19.69 2.57
N THR A 131 -1.79 19.67 2.64
CA THR A 131 -2.62 19.14 1.56
C THR A 131 -2.53 19.93 0.25
N ASN A 132 -2.09 21.19 0.30
CA ASN A 132 -2.07 22.07 -0.87
C ASN A 132 -0.86 21.82 -1.78
N LYS A 133 0.17 21.12 -1.28
CA LYS A 133 1.45 20.99 -2.00
C LYS A 133 1.52 19.70 -2.80
N TYR A 134 1.78 19.84 -4.10
CA TYR A 134 2.10 18.73 -5.00
C TYR A 134 3.61 18.46 -4.99
N SER A 135 4.02 17.20 -4.75
CA SER A 135 5.42 16.83 -4.46
C SER A 135 5.87 15.51 -5.09
N GLU A 136 5.45 15.23 -6.34
CA GLU A 136 5.90 14.03 -7.08
C GLU A 136 7.42 13.86 -7.08
N GLY A 137 7.85 12.61 -6.93
CA GLY A 137 9.24 12.22 -6.69
C GLY A 137 9.53 11.92 -5.21
N LEU A 138 10.82 11.93 -4.88
CA LEU A 138 11.34 11.71 -3.52
C LEU A 138 12.06 12.97 -3.03
N PRO A 139 12.35 13.10 -1.72
CA PRO A 139 13.15 14.21 -1.19
C PRO A 139 14.45 14.42 -1.97
N GLY A 140 14.73 15.67 -2.36
CA GLY A 140 15.88 16.04 -3.18
C GLY A 140 15.81 15.65 -4.67
N LYS A 141 14.76 14.94 -5.09
CA LYS A 141 14.53 14.47 -6.47
C LYS A 141 13.07 14.71 -6.89
N ARG A 142 12.59 15.94 -6.70
CA ARG A 142 11.22 16.34 -7.01
C ARG A 142 11.09 16.81 -8.47
N TYR A 143 9.92 16.59 -9.04
CA TYR A 143 9.57 17.06 -10.38
C TYR A 143 9.12 18.54 -10.39
N TYR A 144 8.69 19.06 -9.23
CA TYR A 144 8.21 20.43 -9.06
C TYR A 144 9.05 21.19 -8.02
N GLY A 145 9.15 22.50 -8.19
CA GLY A 145 9.79 23.41 -7.22
C GLY A 145 8.98 23.62 -5.94
N GLY A 146 9.58 24.34 -4.97
CA GLY A 146 8.93 24.78 -3.73
C GLY A 146 8.67 23.67 -2.70
N ASN A 147 9.42 22.57 -2.73
CA ASN A 147 9.23 21.40 -1.86
C ASN A 147 10.18 21.35 -0.66
N GLU A 148 10.91 22.42 -0.35
CA GLU A 148 11.95 22.42 0.70
C GLU A 148 11.43 21.94 2.08
N PHE A 149 10.23 22.36 2.48
CA PHE A 149 9.62 21.92 3.75
C PHE A 149 8.92 20.56 3.63
N ILE A 150 8.45 20.19 2.45
CA ILE A 150 7.90 18.86 2.19
C ILE A 150 9.01 17.80 2.26
N ASP A 151 10.18 18.11 1.72
CA ASP A 151 11.35 17.24 1.79
C ASP A 151 11.84 17.06 3.21
N GLN A 152 11.88 18.15 4.00
CA GLN A 152 12.16 18.08 5.44
C GLN A 152 11.17 17.18 6.17
N LEU A 153 9.86 17.35 5.90
CA LEU A 153 8.80 16.57 6.55
C LEU A 153 8.85 15.09 6.19
N GLU A 154 9.00 14.75 4.91
CA GLU A 154 9.03 13.37 4.45
C GLU A 154 10.30 12.66 4.94
N THR A 155 11.46 13.32 4.89
CA THR A 155 12.72 12.80 5.45
C THR A 155 12.60 12.57 6.96
N LEU A 156 11.99 13.50 7.69
CA LEU A 156 11.72 13.34 9.12
C LEU A 156 10.80 12.14 9.38
N CYS A 157 9.78 11.95 8.55
CA CYS A 157 8.86 10.81 8.65
C CYS A 157 9.60 9.49 8.44
N GLN A 158 10.43 9.39 7.39
CA GLN A 158 11.24 8.21 7.09
C GLN A 158 12.19 7.87 8.24
N ASN A 159 12.93 8.87 8.74
CA ASN A 159 13.86 8.69 9.87
C ASN A 159 13.12 8.22 11.14
N ARG A 160 11.96 8.81 11.44
CA ARG A 160 11.14 8.37 12.58
C ARG A 160 10.58 6.97 12.38
N ALA A 161 10.24 6.59 11.15
CA ALA A 161 9.73 5.25 10.86
C ALA A 161 10.81 4.20 11.17
N LEU A 162 12.03 4.39 10.64
CA LEU A 162 13.17 3.51 10.93
C LEU A 162 13.48 3.46 12.43
N ALA A 163 13.53 4.60 13.10
CA ALA A 163 13.79 4.66 14.56
C ALA A 163 12.71 3.96 15.40
N THR A 164 11.43 4.10 15.02
CA THR A 164 10.29 3.47 15.74
C THR A 164 10.41 1.95 15.76
N PHE A 165 10.92 1.36 14.68
CA PHE A 165 11.14 -0.08 14.56
C PHE A 165 12.59 -0.50 14.84
N ARG A 166 13.41 0.41 15.38
CA ARG A 166 14.83 0.18 15.76
C ARG A 166 15.68 -0.34 14.59
N LEU A 167 15.43 0.17 13.39
CA LEU A 167 16.10 -0.28 12.18
C LEU A 167 17.35 0.55 11.90
N ASP A 168 18.44 -0.14 11.57
CA ASP A 168 19.66 0.47 11.06
C ASP A 168 19.40 1.01 9.65
N SER A 169 19.53 2.33 9.48
CA SER A 169 19.28 3.03 8.21
C SER A 169 20.26 2.66 7.09
N THR A 170 21.37 1.99 7.41
CA THR A 170 22.29 1.44 6.40
C THR A 170 21.78 0.12 5.83
N LYS A 171 20.98 -0.64 6.59
CA LYS A 171 20.43 -1.95 6.20
C LYS A 171 18.99 -1.89 5.73
N TRP A 172 18.23 -0.91 6.22
CA TRP A 172 16.81 -0.75 5.94
C TRP A 172 16.50 0.63 5.37
N GLY A 173 15.62 0.64 4.37
CA GLY A 173 14.94 1.84 3.89
C GLY A 173 13.43 1.75 4.15
N VAL A 174 12.74 2.86 3.92
CA VAL A 174 11.30 2.95 4.05
C VAL A 174 10.70 3.92 3.04
N ASN A 175 9.62 3.51 2.38
CA ASN A 175 8.75 4.38 1.62
C ASN A 175 7.48 4.67 2.45
N VAL A 176 7.17 5.96 2.64
CA VAL A 176 6.06 6.45 3.47
C VAL A 176 4.91 7.07 2.66
N GLN A 177 4.97 6.96 1.33
CA GLN A 177 3.99 7.51 0.41
C GLN A 177 2.78 6.60 0.07
N PRO A 178 2.74 5.27 0.35
CA PRO A 178 1.56 4.47 0.04
C PRO A 178 0.29 5.00 0.70
N LEU A 179 -0.78 5.15 -0.08
CA LEU A 179 -2.02 5.76 0.39
C LEU A 179 -2.76 4.94 1.46
N SER A 180 -2.52 3.62 1.51
CA SER A 180 -3.07 2.70 2.52
C SER A 180 -2.33 1.36 2.47
N GLY A 181 -2.78 0.37 3.26
CA GLY A 181 -2.17 -0.97 3.30
C GLY A 181 -2.32 -1.76 2.00
N SER A 182 -3.51 -1.81 1.42
CA SER A 182 -3.72 -2.59 0.18
C SER A 182 -2.89 -2.05 -1.00
N PRO A 183 -2.82 -0.72 -1.25
CA PRO A 183 -1.89 -0.16 -2.23
C PRO A 183 -0.41 -0.40 -1.90
N ALA A 184 -0.02 -0.37 -0.62
CA ALA A 184 1.36 -0.66 -0.21
C ALA A 184 1.76 -2.09 -0.61
N ASN A 185 0.90 -3.06 -0.33
CA ASN A 185 1.08 -4.46 -0.72
C ASN A 185 1.15 -4.60 -2.24
N PHE A 186 0.23 -3.98 -2.98
CA PHE A 186 0.22 -4.06 -4.43
C PHE A 186 1.47 -3.43 -5.06
N ALA A 187 1.98 -2.32 -4.51
CA ALA A 187 3.24 -1.72 -4.94
C ALA A 187 4.44 -2.63 -4.74
N VAL A 188 4.50 -3.37 -3.63
CA VAL A 188 5.53 -4.41 -3.43
C VAL A 188 5.45 -5.48 -4.51
N TYR A 189 4.25 -5.97 -4.82
CA TYR A 189 4.08 -7.00 -5.85
C TYR A 189 4.53 -6.48 -7.22
N THR A 190 4.08 -5.28 -7.61
CA THR A 190 4.51 -4.64 -8.86
C THR A 190 6.02 -4.40 -8.91
N ALA A 191 6.67 -4.15 -7.78
CA ALA A 191 8.11 -3.92 -7.71
C ALA A 191 8.95 -5.18 -7.97
N ILE A 192 8.55 -6.33 -7.43
CA ILE A 192 9.40 -7.53 -7.38
C ILE A 192 8.88 -8.70 -8.23
N LEU A 193 7.64 -8.61 -8.72
CA LEU A 193 6.97 -9.66 -9.47
C LEU A 193 6.58 -9.19 -10.87
N LYS A 194 6.65 -10.10 -11.83
CA LYS A 194 6.02 -9.92 -13.13
C LYS A 194 4.53 -10.25 -13.05
N PRO A 195 3.69 -9.73 -13.96
CA PRO A 195 2.33 -10.22 -14.09
C PRO A 195 2.29 -11.75 -14.19
N HIS A 196 1.36 -12.37 -13.47
CA HIS A 196 1.20 -13.83 -13.34
C HIS A 196 2.32 -14.57 -12.57
N ASP A 197 3.29 -13.89 -11.99
CA ASP A 197 4.17 -14.53 -11.00
C ASP A 197 3.35 -14.96 -9.77
N ARG A 198 3.91 -15.95 -9.06
CA ARG A 198 3.19 -16.71 -8.04
C ARG A 198 3.36 -16.14 -6.63
N ILE A 199 2.26 -16.02 -5.89
CA ILE A 199 2.22 -15.50 -4.52
C ILE A 199 1.54 -16.52 -3.61
N MET A 200 2.06 -16.70 -2.40
CA MET A 200 1.36 -17.42 -1.34
C MET A 200 1.10 -16.54 -0.12
N GLY A 201 -0.16 -16.46 0.30
CA GLY A 201 -0.63 -15.77 1.51
C GLY A 201 -1.60 -16.64 2.30
N LEU A 202 -1.86 -16.29 3.56
CA LEU A 202 -2.84 -17.01 4.38
C LEU A 202 -4.24 -16.90 3.75
N ASP A 203 -4.98 -18.00 3.69
CA ASP A 203 -6.34 -18.02 3.13
C ASP A 203 -7.24 -17.02 3.88
N LEU A 204 -8.11 -16.31 3.15
CA LEU A 204 -8.95 -15.27 3.74
C LEU A 204 -9.85 -15.81 4.86
N PRO A 205 -10.56 -16.95 4.71
CA PRO A 205 -11.36 -17.53 5.79
C PRO A 205 -10.52 -18.07 6.97
N HIS A 206 -9.23 -18.25 6.77
CA HIS A 206 -8.26 -18.71 7.77
C HIS A 206 -7.51 -17.55 8.43
N GLY A 207 -7.95 -16.31 8.21
CA GLY A 207 -7.41 -15.13 8.90
C GLY A 207 -6.52 -14.23 8.04
N GLY A 208 -6.30 -14.57 6.76
CA GLY A 208 -5.56 -13.75 5.82
C GLY A 208 -6.24 -12.41 5.51
N HIS A 209 -5.67 -11.65 4.57
CA HIS A 209 -6.23 -10.40 4.09
C HIS A 209 -6.47 -10.42 2.58
N LEU A 210 -7.49 -9.70 2.10
CA LEU A 210 -7.84 -9.65 0.67
C LEU A 210 -6.64 -9.26 -0.21
N SER A 211 -5.78 -8.36 0.24
CA SER A 211 -4.61 -7.93 -0.55
C SER A 211 -3.57 -9.04 -0.76
N HIS A 212 -3.59 -10.12 0.02
CA HIS A 212 -2.62 -11.22 -0.12
C HIS A 212 -2.99 -12.19 -1.25
N GLY A 213 -4.15 -11.99 -1.88
CA GLY A 213 -4.72 -12.86 -2.89
C GLY A 213 -5.95 -13.58 -2.34
N PHE A 214 -7.07 -13.44 -3.04
CA PHE A 214 -8.29 -14.17 -2.72
C PHE A 214 -9.12 -14.41 -3.98
N MET A 215 -9.52 -15.66 -4.16
CA MET A 215 -10.43 -16.10 -5.20
C MET A 215 -11.34 -17.19 -4.67
N THR A 216 -12.57 -17.21 -5.17
CA THR A 216 -13.50 -18.31 -5.00
C THR A 216 -13.36 -19.28 -6.17
N ALA A 217 -14.02 -20.44 -6.11
CA ALA A 217 -14.06 -21.38 -7.22
C ALA A 217 -14.57 -20.79 -8.54
N LYS A 218 -15.34 -19.68 -8.49
CA LYS A 218 -15.95 -19.06 -9.67
C LYS A 218 -15.33 -17.74 -10.08
N ARG A 219 -14.58 -17.07 -9.19
CA ARG A 219 -14.17 -15.67 -9.41
C ARG A 219 -12.93 -15.31 -8.61
N ARG A 220 -11.99 -14.61 -9.27
CA ARG A 220 -10.91 -13.84 -8.63
C ARG A 220 -11.51 -12.57 -8.02
N VAL A 221 -11.41 -12.44 -6.70
CA VAL A 221 -12.06 -11.37 -5.93
C VAL A 221 -11.09 -10.22 -5.68
N SER A 222 -9.86 -10.54 -5.28
CA SER A 222 -8.80 -9.58 -5.06
C SER A 222 -8.12 -9.16 -6.37
N GLY A 223 -7.75 -7.89 -6.49
CA GLY A 223 -6.88 -7.42 -7.57
C GLY A 223 -5.56 -8.20 -7.63
N THR A 224 -5.00 -8.58 -6.48
CA THR A 224 -3.80 -9.42 -6.40
C THR A 224 -3.97 -10.72 -7.18
N SER A 225 -5.10 -11.41 -6.99
CA SER A 225 -5.38 -12.65 -7.73
C SER A 225 -5.74 -12.43 -9.19
N ILE A 226 -6.06 -11.20 -9.61
CA ILE A 226 -6.31 -10.89 -11.03
C ILE A 226 -4.99 -10.70 -11.78
N TYR A 227 -4.04 -9.98 -11.19
CA TYR A 227 -2.77 -9.63 -11.83
C TYR A 227 -1.63 -10.62 -11.54
N PHE A 228 -1.74 -11.41 -10.46
CA PHE A 228 -0.77 -12.40 -10.03
C PHE A 228 -1.46 -13.74 -9.76
N GLU A 229 -0.69 -14.84 -9.79
CA GLU A 229 -1.23 -16.16 -9.49
C GLU A 229 -1.09 -16.46 -8.00
N SER A 230 -2.17 -16.25 -7.24
CA SER A 230 -2.20 -16.50 -5.80
C SER A 230 -2.64 -17.93 -5.47
N MET A 231 -1.93 -18.60 -4.56
CA MET A 231 -2.39 -19.85 -3.93
C MET A 231 -2.33 -19.71 -2.41
N PRO A 232 -3.42 -20.00 -1.66
CA PRO A 232 -3.41 -19.82 -0.22
C PRO A 232 -2.61 -20.92 0.49
N TYR A 233 -2.04 -20.58 1.65
CA TYR A 233 -1.75 -21.57 2.71
C TYR A 233 -2.80 -21.44 3.82
N ARG A 234 -2.90 -22.45 4.68
CA ARG A 234 -4.00 -22.57 5.65
C ARG A 234 -3.51 -22.81 7.08
N LEU A 235 -4.46 -22.71 8.00
CA LEU A 235 -4.29 -23.21 9.37
C LEU A 235 -4.52 -24.72 9.39
N ASP A 236 -3.86 -25.40 10.33
CA ASP A 236 -4.33 -26.67 10.86
C ASP A 236 -5.58 -26.38 11.69
N GLU A 237 -6.74 -26.85 11.22
CA GLU A 237 -8.04 -26.56 11.86
C GLU A 237 -8.18 -27.18 13.26
N SER A 238 -7.37 -28.20 13.59
CA SER A 238 -7.38 -28.82 14.92
C SER A 238 -6.72 -27.94 15.97
N THR A 239 -5.68 -27.20 15.58
CA THR A 239 -4.90 -26.31 16.46
C THR A 239 -5.22 -24.84 16.28
N GLY A 240 -5.78 -24.44 15.13
CA GLY A 240 -6.01 -23.03 14.77
C GLY A 240 -4.73 -22.23 14.50
N ILE A 241 -3.61 -22.93 14.23
CA ILE A 241 -2.28 -22.35 13.97
C ILE A 241 -1.92 -22.63 12.50
N VAL A 242 -1.10 -21.78 11.88
CA VAL A 242 -0.62 -22.02 10.50
C VAL A 242 -0.02 -23.42 10.36
N ASP A 243 -0.47 -24.17 9.36
CA ASP A 243 0.12 -25.47 9.02
C ASP A 243 1.38 -25.25 8.19
N TYR A 244 2.49 -25.03 8.89
CA TYR A 244 3.79 -24.74 8.26
C TYR A 244 4.33 -25.91 7.43
N ASP A 245 3.99 -27.14 7.78
CA ASP A 245 4.44 -28.33 7.04
C ASP A 245 3.67 -28.46 5.72
N MET A 246 2.37 -28.17 5.72
CA MET A 246 1.61 -28.09 4.48
C MET A 246 2.01 -26.88 3.63
N LEU A 247 2.30 -25.72 4.25
CA LEU A 247 2.86 -24.57 3.55
C LEU A 247 4.17 -24.96 2.85
N GLU A 248 5.10 -25.64 3.53
CA GLU A 248 6.35 -26.08 2.91
C GLU A 248 6.12 -27.04 1.73
N LYS A 249 5.30 -28.08 1.92
CA LYS A 249 4.97 -29.05 0.85
C LYS A 249 4.37 -28.36 -0.36
N THR A 250 3.40 -27.47 -0.15
CA THR A 250 2.71 -26.77 -1.23
C THR A 250 3.57 -25.69 -1.89
N ALA A 251 4.46 -25.03 -1.14
CA ALA A 251 5.42 -24.08 -1.70
C ALA A 251 6.41 -24.77 -2.65
N VAL A 252 6.89 -25.98 -2.33
CA VAL A 252 7.77 -26.75 -3.23
C VAL A 252 7.08 -27.10 -4.55
N LEU A 253 5.78 -27.39 -4.52
CA LEU A 253 5.01 -27.70 -5.74
C LEU A 253 4.64 -26.44 -6.53
N PHE A 254 4.18 -25.40 -5.83
CA PHE A 254 3.69 -24.18 -6.47
C PHE A 254 4.81 -23.20 -6.84
N ARG A 255 5.99 -23.28 -6.22
CA ARG A 255 7.15 -22.40 -6.51
C ARG A 255 6.78 -20.91 -6.48
N PRO A 256 6.27 -20.38 -5.35
CA PRO A 256 5.98 -18.96 -5.22
C PRO A 256 7.25 -18.13 -5.40
N LYS A 257 7.09 -16.92 -5.94
CA LYS A 257 8.13 -15.89 -5.93
C LYS A 257 8.07 -15.04 -4.66
N LEU A 258 6.90 -15.01 -4.02
CA LEU A 258 6.66 -14.28 -2.78
C LEU A 258 5.82 -15.11 -1.82
N ILE A 259 6.28 -15.23 -0.58
CA ILE A 259 5.49 -15.75 0.55
C ILE A 259 5.21 -14.59 1.50
N ILE A 260 3.93 -14.43 1.87
CA ILE A 260 3.46 -13.38 2.77
C ILE A 260 3.17 -14.00 4.14
N ALA A 261 3.92 -13.60 5.17
CA ALA A 261 3.51 -13.71 6.56
C ALA A 261 2.63 -12.51 6.90
N GLY A 262 1.45 -12.71 7.48
CA GLY A 262 0.55 -11.61 7.79
C GLY A 262 -0.90 -12.04 7.84
N ALA A 263 -1.66 -11.43 8.74
CA ALA A 263 -3.04 -11.80 8.99
C ALA A 263 -3.87 -10.61 9.49
N SER A 264 -5.17 -10.68 9.22
CA SER A 264 -6.19 -9.79 9.80
C SER A 264 -6.86 -10.40 11.02
N ALA A 265 -7.08 -11.72 10.99
CA ALA A 265 -7.79 -12.46 12.04
C ALA A 265 -7.00 -13.72 12.41
N TYR A 266 -5.89 -13.53 13.13
CA TYR A 266 -5.04 -14.60 13.66
C TYR A 266 -4.54 -14.17 15.05
N SER A 267 -4.83 -14.96 16.08
CA SER A 267 -4.57 -14.59 17.48
C SER A 267 -3.19 -15.02 17.99
N ARG A 268 -2.37 -15.64 17.15
CA ARG A 268 -1.02 -16.12 17.45
C ARG A 268 0.03 -15.29 16.70
N ASP A 269 1.29 -15.45 17.10
CA ASP A 269 2.41 -14.92 16.31
C ASP A 269 2.77 -15.88 15.18
N PHE A 270 3.52 -15.39 14.19
CA PHE A 270 4.08 -16.23 13.14
C PHE A 270 5.43 -16.81 13.57
N ASP A 271 5.69 -18.06 13.22
CA ASP A 271 7.04 -18.64 13.29
C ASP A 271 7.90 -18.08 12.14
N TYR A 272 8.51 -16.91 12.36
CA TYR A 272 9.35 -16.24 11.37
C TYR A 272 10.58 -17.07 10.92
N PRO A 273 11.31 -17.75 11.82
CA PRO A 273 12.36 -18.69 11.42
C PRO A 273 11.85 -19.77 10.44
N ARG A 274 10.69 -20.36 10.73
CA ARG A 274 10.08 -21.39 9.86
C ARG A 274 9.65 -20.79 8.52
N MET A 275 9.03 -19.61 8.52
CA MET A 275 8.64 -18.90 7.29
C MET A 275 9.86 -18.58 6.42
N ARG A 276 10.96 -18.09 7.01
CA ARG A 276 12.22 -17.80 6.32
C ARG A 276 12.81 -19.05 5.69
N LYS A 277 12.91 -20.15 6.45
CA LYS A 277 13.41 -21.44 5.95
C LYS A 277 12.60 -21.91 4.72
N ILE A 278 11.28 -21.80 4.76
CA ILE A 278 10.42 -22.20 3.63
C ILE A 278 10.68 -21.30 2.42
N ALA A 279 10.71 -19.97 2.61
CA ALA A 279 10.97 -19.03 1.53
C ALA A 279 12.34 -19.26 0.88
N ASP A 280 13.39 -19.52 1.68
CA ASP A 280 14.72 -19.87 1.17
C ASP A 280 14.72 -21.16 0.36
N SER A 281 14.00 -22.19 0.82
CA SER A 281 13.97 -23.50 0.15
C SER A 281 13.42 -23.45 -1.29
N VAL A 282 12.64 -22.41 -1.61
CA VAL A 282 12.05 -22.22 -2.94
C VAL A 282 12.54 -20.96 -3.66
N GLY A 283 13.49 -20.22 -3.06
CA GLY A 283 14.02 -18.96 -3.61
C GLY A 283 12.99 -17.83 -3.69
N ALA A 284 12.05 -17.77 -2.75
CA ALA A 284 11.03 -16.73 -2.65
C ALA A 284 11.51 -15.56 -1.78
N PHE A 285 10.98 -14.37 -2.05
CA PHE A 285 10.98 -13.28 -1.10
C PHE A 285 10.08 -13.64 0.09
N LEU A 286 10.48 -13.22 1.30
CA LEU A 286 9.62 -13.24 2.47
C LEU A 286 9.17 -11.82 2.79
N MET A 287 7.85 -11.61 2.78
CA MET A 287 7.24 -10.34 3.15
C MET A 287 6.40 -10.51 4.41
N MET A 288 6.53 -9.59 5.37
CA MET A 288 5.58 -9.46 6.46
C MET A 288 4.58 -8.33 6.17
N ASP A 289 3.29 -8.60 6.28
CA ASP A 289 2.25 -7.58 6.44
C ASP A 289 1.87 -7.48 7.92
N MET A 290 2.49 -6.53 8.62
CA MET A 290 2.30 -6.31 10.05
C MET A 290 1.18 -5.32 10.36
N ALA A 291 0.26 -5.03 9.42
CA ALA A 291 -0.78 -4.01 9.59
C ALA A 291 -1.51 -4.07 10.94
N HIS A 292 -1.89 -5.26 11.39
CA HIS A 292 -2.61 -5.48 12.65
C HIS A 292 -1.71 -5.32 13.89
N ILE A 293 -0.43 -5.65 13.81
CA ILE A 293 0.48 -5.72 14.97
C ILE A 293 1.59 -4.67 14.98
N SER A 294 1.62 -3.74 14.02
CA SER A 294 2.69 -2.73 13.89
C SER A 294 2.95 -1.91 15.15
N GLY A 295 1.90 -1.52 15.88
CA GLY A 295 2.06 -0.86 17.17
C GLY A 295 2.71 -1.75 18.24
N LEU A 296 2.39 -3.05 18.22
CA LEU A 296 2.94 -4.04 19.14
C LEU A 296 4.41 -4.32 18.84
N VAL A 297 4.78 -4.41 17.55
CA VAL A 297 6.17 -4.55 17.08
C VAL A 297 6.99 -3.31 17.46
N ALA A 298 6.45 -2.11 17.22
CA ALA A 298 7.08 -0.85 17.62
C ALA A 298 7.38 -0.81 19.13
N ALA A 299 6.44 -1.28 19.96
CA ALA A 299 6.60 -1.34 21.41
C ALA A 299 7.42 -2.55 21.93
N SER A 300 7.87 -3.45 21.05
CA SER A 300 8.56 -4.70 21.41
C SER A 300 7.77 -5.57 22.39
N VAL A 301 6.48 -5.78 22.11
CA VAL A 301 5.62 -6.67 22.92
C VAL A 301 5.18 -7.94 22.18
N VAL A 302 5.63 -8.10 20.93
CA VAL A 302 5.52 -9.30 20.08
C VAL A 302 6.87 -9.52 19.39
N ALA A 303 7.06 -10.65 18.70
CA ALA A 303 8.32 -10.92 18.01
C ALA A 303 8.59 -9.93 16.86
N ASP A 304 9.87 -9.78 16.51
CA ASP A 304 10.33 -8.78 15.55
C ASP A 304 10.43 -9.39 14.13
N PRO A 305 9.54 -9.01 13.19
CA PRO A 305 9.57 -9.57 11.83
C PRO A 305 10.77 -9.08 11.01
N PHE A 306 11.41 -7.98 11.39
CA PHE A 306 12.51 -7.37 10.63
C PHE A 306 13.80 -8.21 10.67
N GLU A 307 13.91 -9.17 11.60
CA GLU A 307 15.04 -10.09 11.65
C GLU A 307 15.04 -11.09 10.48
N TYR A 308 13.85 -11.45 9.97
CA TYR A 308 13.68 -12.56 9.02
C TYR A 308 13.20 -12.10 7.64
N CYS A 309 12.33 -11.09 7.59
CA CYS A 309 11.67 -10.69 6.36
C CYS A 309 12.57 -9.80 5.49
N ASP A 310 12.35 -9.85 4.18
CA ASP A 310 13.04 -9.00 3.20
C ASP A 310 12.33 -7.66 3.02
N ILE A 311 11.00 -7.70 3.16
CA ILE A 311 10.09 -6.57 3.02
C ILE A 311 9.08 -6.62 4.17
N VAL A 312 8.79 -5.47 4.77
CA VAL A 312 7.74 -5.35 5.78
C VAL A 312 6.79 -4.23 5.37
N THR A 313 5.51 -4.55 5.26
CA THR A 313 4.45 -3.60 4.95
C THR A 313 3.56 -3.41 6.16
N THR A 314 2.94 -2.23 6.24
CA THR A 314 1.97 -1.97 7.29
C THR A 314 1.01 -0.87 6.92
N THR A 315 -0.18 -0.93 7.50
CA THR A 315 -1.03 0.26 7.68
C THR A 315 -0.54 1.12 8.84
N THR A 316 -0.89 2.40 8.82
CA THR A 316 -0.49 3.34 9.87
C THR A 316 -1.57 3.62 10.94
N HIS A 317 -2.82 3.18 10.73
CA HIS A 317 -3.98 3.58 11.56
C HIS A 317 -4.40 2.60 12.66
N LYS A 318 -4.07 1.30 12.54
CA LYS A 318 -4.56 0.23 13.44
C LYS A 318 -3.89 0.29 14.82
N SER A 319 -3.15 -0.76 15.22
CA SER A 319 -2.41 -0.76 16.47
C SER A 319 -1.36 0.36 16.57
N LEU A 320 -0.84 0.86 15.43
CA LEU A 320 0.06 2.02 15.42
C LEU A 320 -0.65 3.35 15.77
N ARG A 321 -1.98 3.44 15.60
CA ARG A 321 -2.84 4.56 16.02
C ARG A 321 -2.57 5.90 15.30
N GLY A 322 -2.01 5.86 14.10
CA GLY A 322 -1.72 7.01 13.26
C GLY A 322 -2.87 7.40 12.31
N PRO A 323 -2.59 8.22 11.28
CA PRO A 323 -3.57 8.53 10.24
C PRO A 323 -3.78 7.32 9.33
N ARG A 324 -4.78 7.35 8.44
CA ARG A 324 -4.94 6.34 7.39
C ARG A 324 -3.85 6.53 6.31
N GLY A 325 -2.99 5.54 6.17
CA GLY A 325 -1.84 5.51 5.25
C GLY A 325 -1.16 4.14 5.28
N GLY A 326 -0.09 3.98 4.51
CA GLY A 326 0.74 2.78 4.48
C GLY A 326 2.24 3.11 4.52
N MET A 327 3.05 2.13 4.94
CA MET A 327 4.51 2.17 4.84
C MET A 327 5.02 0.87 4.25
N ILE A 328 6.12 0.95 3.49
CA ILE A 328 6.86 -0.21 2.97
C ILE A 328 8.30 -0.08 3.43
N PHE A 329 8.74 -0.97 4.30
CA PHE A 329 10.13 -1.14 4.68
C PHE A 329 10.77 -2.23 3.83
N PHE A 330 12.05 -2.06 3.50
CA PHE A 330 12.79 -3.00 2.67
C PHE A 330 14.27 -3.03 3.07
N LYS A 331 14.89 -4.20 2.90
CA LYS A 331 16.35 -4.33 2.97
C LYS A 331 17.01 -3.52 1.85
N LYS A 332 18.14 -2.89 2.15
CA LYS A 332 18.95 -2.13 1.18
C LYS A 332 19.91 -3.02 0.40
N ASP A 333 20.41 -4.09 1.00
CA ASP A 333 21.19 -5.08 0.28
C ASP A 333 20.30 -5.80 -0.75
N PRO A 334 20.79 -6.09 -1.96
CA PRO A 334 20.01 -6.82 -2.95
C PRO A 334 19.54 -8.18 -2.45
N VAL A 335 18.26 -8.45 -2.62
CA VAL A 335 17.62 -9.73 -2.26
C VAL A 335 17.19 -10.43 -3.54
N ASN A 336 17.62 -11.68 -3.73
CA ASN A 336 17.34 -12.45 -4.95
C ASN A 336 17.70 -11.70 -6.26
N GLY A 337 18.76 -10.89 -6.22
CA GLY A 337 19.24 -10.08 -7.35
C GLY A 337 18.42 -8.81 -7.63
N VAL A 338 17.55 -8.40 -6.71
CA VAL A 338 16.71 -7.20 -6.84
C VAL A 338 17.16 -6.13 -5.84
N GLU A 339 17.45 -4.93 -6.35
CA GLU A 339 17.67 -3.71 -5.55
C GLU A 339 16.31 -3.16 -5.06
N LEU A 340 15.87 -3.62 -3.88
CA LEU A 340 14.51 -3.35 -3.38
C LEU A 340 14.20 -1.86 -3.23
N GLU A 341 15.18 -1.04 -2.83
CA GLU A 341 14.99 0.40 -2.66
C GLU A 341 14.57 1.07 -3.98
N SER A 342 15.27 0.78 -5.07
CA SER A 342 14.94 1.32 -6.39
C SER A 342 13.62 0.74 -6.91
N ALA A 343 13.45 -0.57 -6.82
CA ALA A 343 12.26 -1.26 -7.33
C ALA A 343 10.98 -0.79 -6.65
N ILE A 344 10.96 -0.73 -5.31
CA ILE A 344 9.77 -0.34 -4.53
C ILE A 344 9.47 1.13 -4.71
N ASN A 345 10.47 2.01 -4.63
CA ASN A 345 10.24 3.43 -4.81
C ASN A 345 9.66 3.74 -6.20
N ASN A 346 10.20 3.12 -7.27
CA ASN A 346 9.70 3.28 -8.63
C ASN A 346 8.29 2.69 -8.83
N ALA A 347 7.96 1.60 -8.14
CA ALA A 347 6.62 1.02 -8.19
C ALA A 347 5.58 1.92 -7.50
N VAL A 348 5.92 2.54 -6.37
CA VAL A 348 5.05 3.52 -5.71
C VAL A 348 4.86 4.74 -6.61
N PHE A 349 5.96 5.35 -7.07
CA PHE A 349 5.95 6.46 -8.02
C PHE A 349 7.16 6.35 -8.95
N PRO A 350 7.00 6.42 -10.29
CA PRO A 350 5.78 6.77 -11.03
C PRO A 350 4.88 5.59 -11.39
N GLY A 351 5.14 4.38 -10.86
CA GLY A 351 4.46 3.17 -11.29
C GLY A 351 2.94 3.14 -11.05
N LEU A 352 2.50 3.50 -9.84
CA LEU A 352 1.11 3.32 -9.41
C LEU A 352 0.43 4.59 -8.88
N GLN A 353 1.16 5.48 -8.21
CA GLN A 353 0.63 6.71 -7.61
C GLN A 353 1.19 7.95 -8.32
N GLY A 354 0.52 9.09 -8.11
CA GLY A 354 1.00 10.44 -8.49
C GLY A 354 1.51 11.23 -7.30
N GLY A 355 0.97 12.43 -7.07
CA GLY A 355 1.33 13.31 -5.94
C GLY A 355 1.16 12.67 -4.55
N PRO A 356 2.18 12.72 -3.67
CA PRO A 356 2.07 12.22 -2.29
C PRO A 356 1.07 13.01 -1.43
N HIS A 357 0.41 12.32 -0.49
CA HIS A 357 -0.47 12.96 0.50
C HIS A 357 0.34 13.52 1.68
N ASN A 358 0.97 14.68 1.48
CA ASN A 358 1.91 15.27 2.45
C ASN A 358 1.30 15.53 3.84
N HIS A 359 0.02 15.89 3.91
CA HIS A 359 -0.71 16.07 5.17
C HIS A 359 -0.82 14.75 5.97
N THR A 360 -1.03 13.63 5.27
CA THR A 360 -1.04 12.28 5.87
C THR A 360 0.36 11.86 6.31
N ILE A 361 1.39 12.13 5.50
CA ILE A 361 2.80 11.89 5.87
C ILE A 361 3.19 12.71 7.12
N GLY A 362 2.72 13.96 7.22
CA GLY A 362 2.93 14.78 8.42
C GLY A 362 2.24 14.20 9.66
N GLY A 363 0.98 13.79 9.55
CA GLY A 363 0.27 13.10 10.63
C GLY A 363 0.97 11.80 11.04
N LEU A 364 1.53 11.07 10.08
CA LEU A 364 2.31 9.86 10.33
C LEU A 364 3.60 10.19 11.10
N ALA A 365 4.33 11.24 10.72
CA ALA A 365 5.53 11.68 11.43
C ALA A 365 5.23 12.03 12.90
N VAL A 366 4.06 12.64 13.17
CA VAL A 366 3.58 12.90 14.55
C VAL A 366 3.30 11.60 15.29
N CYS A 367 2.58 10.66 14.66
CA CYS A 367 2.28 9.36 15.24
C CYS A 367 3.56 8.58 15.59
N LEU A 368 4.55 8.54 14.69
CA LEU A 368 5.80 7.81 14.89
C LEU A 368 6.63 8.38 16.04
N LYS A 369 6.60 9.70 16.24
CA LYS A 369 7.21 10.31 17.44
C LYS A 369 6.55 9.82 18.72
N HIS A 370 5.22 9.73 18.74
CA HIS A 370 4.50 9.20 19.89
C HIS A 370 4.77 7.70 20.09
N ALA A 371 4.90 6.92 19.01
CA ALA A 371 5.17 5.49 19.07
C ALA A 371 6.52 5.14 19.75
N GLN A 372 7.47 6.08 19.77
CA GLN A 372 8.77 5.95 20.44
C GLN A 372 8.71 6.24 21.95
N SER A 373 7.58 6.73 22.47
CA SER A 373 7.45 7.13 23.86
C SER A 373 7.25 5.95 24.83
N PRO A 374 7.69 6.09 26.10
CA PRO A 374 7.37 5.11 27.14
C PRO A 374 5.87 4.89 27.34
N GLU A 375 5.05 5.94 27.18
CA GLU A 375 3.59 5.91 27.32
C GLU A 375 2.97 5.03 26.24
N PHE A 376 3.45 5.11 25.00
CA PHE A 376 2.98 4.24 23.92
C PHE A 376 3.34 2.77 24.20
N LYS A 377 4.55 2.49 24.69
CA LYS A 377 4.94 1.13 25.09
C LYS A 377 4.07 0.60 26.23
N ALA A 378 3.76 1.42 27.22
CA ALA A 378 2.85 1.06 28.31
C ALA A 378 1.43 0.78 27.79
N TYR A 379 0.94 1.60 26.85
CA TYR A 379 -0.33 1.38 26.17
C TYR A 379 -0.37 0.02 25.44
N GLN A 380 0.65 -0.33 24.65
CA GLN A 380 0.66 -1.60 23.92
C GLN A 380 0.76 -2.82 24.85
N LYS A 381 1.53 -2.73 25.94
CA LYS A 381 1.53 -3.76 27.00
C LYS A 381 0.14 -3.96 27.59
N ARG A 382 -0.59 -2.86 27.81
CA ARG A 382 -1.98 -2.91 28.30
C ARG A 382 -2.92 -3.54 27.28
N VAL A 383 -2.77 -3.27 25.99
CA VAL A 383 -3.56 -3.89 24.91
C VAL A 383 -3.45 -5.42 24.98
N VAL A 384 -2.23 -5.96 25.01
CA VAL A 384 -2.00 -7.41 25.10
C VAL A 384 -2.54 -7.98 26.42
N ALA A 385 -2.32 -7.30 27.55
CA ALA A 385 -2.83 -7.74 28.84
C ALA A 385 -4.38 -7.77 28.89
N ASN A 386 -5.04 -6.76 28.32
CA ASN A 386 -6.50 -6.69 28.23
C ASN A 386 -7.06 -7.78 27.32
N CYS A 387 -6.40 -8.05 26.19
CA CYS A 387 -6.79 -9.13 25.28
C CYS A 387 -6.73 -10.50 25.98
N ARG A 388 -5.66 -10.78 26.72
CA ARG A 388 -5.52 -12.00 27.53
C ARG A 388 -6.59 -12.09 28.62
N SER A 389 -6.88 -10.99 29.31
CA SER A 389 -7.95 -10.94 30.31
C SER A 389 -9.32 -11.26 29.71
N LEU A 390 -9.65 -10.67 28.56
CA LEU A 390 -10.87 -10.97 27.81
C LEU A 390 -10.93 -12.43 27.36
N ALA A 391 -9.82 -12.95 26.81
CA ALA A 391 -9.71 -14.35 26.38
C ALA A 391 -9.99 -15.31 27.55
N ASN A 392 -9.33 -15.10 28.69
CA ASN A 392 -9.50 -15.92 29.89
C ASN A 392 -10.95 -15.86 30.38
N ARG A 393 -11.55 -14.66 30.42
CA ARG A 393 -12.93 -14.50 30.88
C ARG A 393 -13.93 -15.19 29.95
N LEU A 394 -13.70 -15.15 28.64
CA LEU A 394 -14.54 -15.87 27.67
C LEU A 394 -14.44 -17.40 27.87
N VAL A 395 -13.24 -17.93 28.10
CA VAL A 395 -13.04 -19.35 28.39
C VAL A 395 -13.72 -19.76 29.71
N GLU A 396 -13.60 -18.96 30.76
CA GLU A 396 -14.32 -19.18 32.04
C GLU A 396 -15.84 -19.21 31.87
N LEU A 397 -16.37 -18.44 30.92
CA LEU A 397 -17.79 -18.42 30.56
C LEU A 397 -18.19 -19.57 29.62
N GLY A 398 -17.28 -20.50 29.30
CA GLY A 398 -17.55 -21.67 28.48
C GLY A 398 -17.44 -21.44 26.96
N PHE A 399 -16.95 -20.28 26.52
CA PHE A 399 -16.72 -20.04 25.09
C PHE A 399 -15.45 -20.75 24.62
N LYS A 400 -15.51 -21.31 23.41
CA LYS A 400 -14.33 -21.85 22.73
C LYS A 400 -13.63 -20.74 21.95
N LEU A 401 -12.31 -20.63 22.11
CA LEU A 401 -11.48 -19.72 21.32
C LEU A 401 -10.71 -20.49 20.25
N VAL A 402 -10.67 -19.97 19.02
CA VAL A 402 -9.78 -20.49 17.98
C VAL A 402 -8.34 -20.36 18.47
N SER A 403 -7.55 -21.42 18.29
CA SER A 403 -6.20 -21.58 18.86
C SER A 403 -6.09 -21.58 20.38
N GLY A 404 -7.22 -21.57 21.12
CA GLY A 404 -7.24 -21.67 22.58
C GLY A 404 -6.86 -20.40 23.35
N GLY A 405 -6.59 -19.27 22.68
CA GLY A 405 -6.19 -18.03 23.34
C GLY A 405 -5.65 -16.97 22.39
N SER A 406 -4.88 -16.02 22.93
CA SER A 406 -4.26 -14.95 22.16
C SER A 406 -2.90 -14.53 22.72
N ASP A 407 -1.97 -14.29 21.80
CA ASP A 407 -0.66 -13.70 22.06
C ASP A 407 -0.57 -12.23 21.62
N ASN A 408 -1.64 -11.70 21.02
CA ASN A 408 -1.69 -10.36 20.45
C ASN A 408 -2.93 -9.57 20.91
N HIS A 409 -3.44 -8.66 20.07
CA HIS A 409 -4.51 -7.71 20.42
C HIS A 409 -5.93 -8.18 20.10
N LEU A 410 -6.12 -9.40 19.57
CA LEU A 410 -7.44 -9.91 19.20
C LEU A 410 -7.69 -11.33 19.70
N VAL A 411 -8.97 -11.68 19.83
CA VAL A 411 -9.44 -13.05 20.10
C VAL A 411 -10.45 -13.46 19.03
N LEU A 412 -10.52 -14.76 18.74
CA LEU A 412 -11.49 -15.33 17.82
C LEU A 412 -12.36 -16.34 18.57
N VAL A 413 -13.63 -16.00 18.73
CA VAL A 413 -14.61 -16.84 19.45
C VAL A 413 -15.33 -17.75 18.46
N ASP A 414 -15.27 -19.06 18.70
CA ASP A 414 -16.04 -20.05 17.94
C ASP A 414 -17.41 -20.24 18.58
N LEU A 415 -18.45 -19.75 17.90
CA LEU A 415 -19.83 -19.81 18.38
C LEU A 415 -20.57 -21.09 17.98
N ARG A 416 -20.00 -21.94 17.11
CA ARG A 416 -20.65 -23.19 16.65
C ARG A 416 -21.07 -24.11 17.81
N PRO A 417 -20.27 -24.32 18.87
CA PRO A 417 -20.65 -25.17 20.00
C PRO A 417 -21.90 -24.68 20.76
N LEU A 418 -22.22 -23.39 20.68
CA LEU A 418 -23.42 -22.82 21.31
C LEU A 418 -24.68 -23.09 20.50
N VAL A 419 -24.57 -23.28 19.18
CA VAL A 419 -25.74 -23.57 18.32
C VAL A 419 -26.17 -25.03 18.46
N SER A 420 -25.23 -25.96 18.66
CA SER A 420 -25.54 -27.39 18.86
C SER A 420 -26.30 -27.71 20.15
N SER A 421 -26.24 -26.82 21.15
CA SER A 421 -26.93 -27.01 22.44
C SER A 421 -28.39 -26.55 22.43
N TYR A 422 -28.84 -25.78 21.44
CA TYR A 422 -30.24 -25.33 21.32
C TYR A 422 -31.12 -26.28 20.49
N ASN A 423 -30.57 -27.20 19.70
CA ASN A 423 -31.34 -28.19 18.92
C ASN A 423 -31.62 -29.50 19.68
N LEU A 424 -31.47 -29.49 21.01
CA LEU A 424 -31.72 -30.65 21.89
C LEU A 424 -32.91 -30.43 22.85
N TYR A 425 -33.72 -29.38 22.64
CA TYR A 425 -34.97 -29.13 23.38
C TYR A 425 -36.17 -29.05 22.45
#